data_AF-A0A1E8CNP9-F1
#
_entry.id   AF-A0A1E8CNP9-F1
#
_cell.length_a   1.000
_cell.length_b   1.000
_cell.length_c   1.000
_cell.angle_alpha   90.00
_cell.angle_beta   90.00
_cell.angle_gamma   90.00
#
_symmetry.space_group_name_H-M   'P 1'
#
loop_
_entity.id
_entity.type
_entity.pdbx_description
1 polymer ?
#
loop_
_entity_poly.entity_id
_entity_poly.type
_entity_poly.pdbx_seq_one_letter_code
_entity_poly.pdbx_strand_id
1 'polypeptide(L)'
;MVDLVTSVSLWELIKHAGSWVVNLKRASAARKEESVNALRQVILAAQKTSVYIRQINETGLKDHNTEAELSIAWTELSFKLEDLGIDALAKRCRMKGKHWANPTQFAIEELEKADIGLEKMESLANEILSEVRS
;
A
#
# COMPACT_ATOMS: atom_id res chain seq x y z
N MET A 1 23.50 -6.45 -1.26
CA MET A 1 22.74 -7.36 -2.15
C MET A 1 21.31 -6.85 -2.11
N VAL A 2 20.90 -6.24 -3.23
CA VAL A 2 19.67 -5.47 -3.52
C VAL A 2 18.97 -4.77 -2.34
N ASP A 3 19.39 -3.52 -2.07
CA ASP A 3 18.55 -2.52 -1.40
C ASP A 3 17.29 -2.28 -2.24
N LEU A 4 16.23 -3.05 -1.98
CA LEU A 4 14.89 -2.79 -2.54
C LEU A 4 14.15 -1.73 -1.69
N VAL A 5 14.91 -0.76 -1.17
CA VAL A 5 14.36 0.51 -0.69
C VAL A 5 13.93 1.23 -1.96
N THR A 6 12.62 1.37 -2.17
CA THR A 6 12.09 2.25 -3.21
C THR A 6 12.80 3.60 -3.09
N SER A 7 13.66 3.93 -4.05
CA SER A 7 14.43 5.19 -4.09
C SER A 7 13.53 6.43 -4.19
N VAL A 8 12.23 6.23 -4.39
CA VAL A 8 11.22 7.28 -4.31
C VAL A 8 10.93 7.57 -2.84
N SER A 9 11.44 8.72 -2.39
CA SER A 9 11.16 9.23 -1.05
C SER A 9 9.65 9.41 -0.82
N LEU A 10 9.21 9.33 0.44
CA LEU A 10 7.82 9.60 0.82
C LEU A 10 7.38 11.00 0.37
N TRP A 11 8.30 11.97 0.40
CA TRP A 11 8.04 13.33 -0.08
C TRP A 11 7.69 13.40 -1.56
N GLU A 12 8.33 12.59 -2.39
CA GLU A 12 7.99 12.51 -3.81
C GLU A 12 6.60 11.88 -4.01
N LEU A 13 6.21 10.90 -3.18
CA LEU A 13 4.84 10.38 -3.20
C LEU A 13 3.80 11.43 -2.83
N ILE A 14 4.06 12.22 -1.78
CA ILE A 14 3.17 13.28 -1.32
C ILE A 14 3.03 14.37 -2.41
N LYS A 15 4.15 14.76 -3.06
CA LYS A 15 4.10 15.72 -4.18
C LYS A 15 3.27 15.21 -5.35
N HIS A 16 3.50 13.96 -5.78
CA HIS A 16 2.74 13.36 -6.88
C HIS A 16 1.26 13.18 -6.52
N ALA A 17 0.97 12.87 -5.25
CA ALA A 17 -0.39 12.84 -4.74
C ALA A 17 -1.06 14.21 -4.82
N GLY A 18 -0.34 15.31 -4.56
CA GLY A 18 -0.85 16.67 -4.67
C GLY A 18 -1.37 17.04 -6.07
N SER A 19 -0.62 16.76 -7.14
CA SER A 19 -1.09 17.05 -8.50
C SER A 19 -2.27 16.15 -8.90
N TRP A 20 -2.24 14.89 -8.47
CA TRP A 20 -3.34 13.96 -8.69
C TRP A 20 -4.61 14.40 -7.95
N VAL A 21 -4.50 14.86 -6.70
CA VAL A 21 -5.62 15.39 -5.90
C VAL A 21 -6.28 16.57 -6.62
N VAL A 22 -5.49 17.52 -7.16
CA VAL A 22 -6.04 18.67 -7.91
C VAL A 22 -6.85 18.20 -9.12
N ASN A 23 -6.36 17.20 -9.84
CA ASN A 23 -7.10 16.61 -10.97
C ASN A 23 -8.36 15.88 -10.50
N LEU A 24 -8.26 15.12 -9.39
CA LEU A 24 -9.39 14.38 -8.83
C LEU A 24 -10.49 15.31 -8.30
N LYS A 25 -10.16 16.47 -7.72
CA LYS A 25 -11.15 17.47 -7.29
C LYS A 25 -12.05 17.93 -8.44
N ARG A 26 -11.55 17.92 -9.67
CA ARG A 26 -12.29 18.27 -10.90
C ARG A 26 -12.96 17.08 -11.59
N ALA A 27 -12.68 15.86 -11.15
CA ALA A 27 -13.23 14.64 -11.75
C ALA A 27 -14.71 14.43 -11.40
N SER A 28 -15.34 13.48 -12.10
CA SER A 28 -16.72 13.06 -11.84
C SER A 28 -16.89 12.49 -10.42
N ALA A 29 -18.13 12.50 -9.92
CA ALA A 29 -18.45 11.90 -8.62
C ALA A 29 -18.08 10.40 -8.57
N ALA A 30 -18.35 9.65 -9.64
CA ALA A 30 -17.99 8.25 -9.77
C ALA A 30 -16.47 8.04 -9.61
N ARG A 31 -15.65 8.86 -10.27
CA ARG A 31 -14.19 8.77 -10.17
C ARG A 31 -13.67 9.09 -8.76
N LYS A 32 -14.30 10.05 -8.08
CA LYS A 32 -14.00 10.36 -6.67
C LYS A 32 -14.33 9.19 -5.76
N GLU A 33 -15.49 8.57 -5.95
CA GLU A 33 -15.93 7.41 -5.17
C GLU A 33 -15.02 6.20 -5.36
N GLU A 34 -14.66 5.87 -6.62
CA GLU A 34 -13.68 4.83 -6.94
C GLU A 34 -12.35 5.08 -6.21
N SER A 35 -11.88 6.33 -6.24
CA SER A 35 -10.64 6.73 -5.59
C SER A 35 -10.70 6.57 -4.08
N VAL A 36 -11.78 7.05 -3.44
CA VAL A 36 -12.00 6.90 -2.00
C VAL A 36 -12.06 5.43 -1.60
N ASN A 37 -12.73 4.60 -2.40
CA ASN A 37 -12.83 3.16 -2.13
C ASN A 37 -11.47 2.47 -2.27
N ALA A 38 -10.69 2.77 -3.30
CA ALA A 38 -9.34 2.22 -3.45
C ALA A 38 -8.42 2.60 -2.29
N LEU A 39 -8.43 3.88 -1.86
CA LEU A 39 -7.61 4.36 -0.74
C LEU A 39 -8.01 3.71 0.59
N ARG A 40 -9.31 3.52 0.85
CA ARG A 40 -9.78 2.75 2.02
C ARG A 40 -9.29 1.31 2.01
N GLN A 41 -9.28 0.67 0.84
CA GLN A 41 -8.76 -0.69 0.70
C GLN A 41 -7.24 -0.77 0.93
N VAL A 42 -6.47 0.28 0.57
CA VAL A 42 -5.05 0.38 0.93
C VAL A 42 -4.86 0.38 2.45
N ILE A 43 -5.68 1.17 3.18
CA ILE A 43 -5.64 1.23 4.65
C ILE A 43 -5.94 -0.15 5.24
N LEU A 44 -7.01 -0.81 4.79
CA LEU A 44 -7.37 -2.15 5.27
C LEU A 44 -6.29 -3.19 5.01
N ALA A 45 -5.69 -3.18 3.81
CA ALA A 45 -4.59 -4.08 3.47
C ALA A 45 -3.35 -3.81 4.35
N ALA A 46 -3.05 -2.54 4.63
CA ALA A 46 -1.95 -2.15 5.52
C ALA A 46 -2.17 -2.68 6.95
N GLN A 47 -3.35 -2.46 7.51
CA GLN A 47 -3.72 -2.92 8.85
C GLN A 47 -3.69 -4.45 8.96
N LYS A 48 -4.28 -5.17 7.98
CA LYS A 48 -4.24 -6.64 7.95
C LYS A 48 -2.80 -7.16 7.89
N THR A 49 -1.95 -6.49 7.12
CA THR A 49 -0.53 -6.85 7.02
C THR A 49 0.19 -6.64 8.35
N SER A 50 -0.03 -5.50 9.03
CA SER A 50 0.60 -5.22 10.32
C SER A 50 0.16 -6.22 11.40
N VAL A 51 -1.13 -6.59 11.43
CA VAL A 51 -1.64 -7.65 12.31
C VAL A 51 -0.94 -8.99 12.04
N TYR A 52 -0.76 -9.36 10.78
CA TYR A 52 -0.06 -10.60 10.42
C TYR A 52 1.42 -10.57 10.83
N ILE A 53 2.12 -9.47 10.57
CA ILE A 53 3.52 -9.29 10.99
C ILE A 53 3.63 -9.42 12.52
N ARG A 54 2.74 -8.79 13.28
CA ARG A 54 2.69 -8.92 14.73
C ARG A 54 2.49 -10.38 15.16
N GLN A 55 1.57 -11.10 14.54
CA GLN A 55 1.32 -12.51 14.84
C GLN A 55 2.57 -13.37 14.58
N ILE A 56 3.28 -13.14 13.47
CA ILE A 56 4.57 -13.81 13.21
C ILE A 56 5.59 -13.46 14.31
N ASN A 57 5.71 -12.19 14.70
CA ASN A 57 6.67 -11.76 15.72
C ASN A 57 6.37 -12.35 17.11
N GLU A 58 5.10 -12.49 17.47
CA GLU A 58 4.68 -13.04 18.77
C GLU A 58 4.76 -14.57 18.83
N THR A 59 4.52 -15.26 17.72
CA THR A 59 4.34 -16.73 17.71
C THR A 59 5.42 -17.49 16.94
N GLY A 60 6.15 -16.82 16.05
CA GLY A 60 7.08 -17.43 15.09
C GLY A 60 6.39 -18.24 13.98
N LEU A 61 5.06 -18.32 13.98
CA LEU A 61 4.30 -19.14 13.04
C LEU A 61 3.88 -18.32 11.82
N LYS A 62 4.08 -18.90 10.63
CA LYS A 62 3.58 -18.33 9.37
C LYS A 62 2.27 -19.00 8.99
N ASP A 63 1.38 -18.24 8.37
CA ASP A 63 0.14 -18.72 7.79
C ASP A 63 0.11 -18.44 6.28
N HIS A 64 0.34 -19.49 5.50
CA HIS A 64 0.37 -19.39 4.04
C HIS A 64 -0.95 -18.95 3.42
N ASN A 65 -2.09 -19.20 4.07
CA ASN A 65 -3.38 -18.70 3.57
C ASN A 65 -3.44 -17.18 3.73
N THR A 66 -3.05 -16.67 4.90
CA THR A 66 -2.97 -15.22 5.13
C THR A 66 -1.99 -14.55 4.16
N GLU A 67 -0.83 -15.17 3.90
CA GLU A 67 0.15 -14.69 2.93
C GLU A 67 -0.44 -14.61 1.51
N ALA A 68 -1.15 -15.65 1.07
CA ALA A 68 -1.80 -15.67 -0.24
C ALA A 68 -2.88 -14.58 -0.35
N GLU A 69 -3.69 -14.39 0.69
CA GLU A 69 -4.71 -13.35 0.73
C GLU A 69 -4.09 -11.94 0.67
N LEU A 70 -3.00 -11.71 1.40
CA LEU A 70 -2.27 -10.45 1.35
C LEU A 70 -1.67 -10.21 -0.03
N SER A 71 -1.07 -11.24 -0.65
CA SER A 71 -0.54 -11.17 -2.01
C SER A 71 -1.59 -10.71 -3.03
N ILE A 72 -2.77 -11.33 -2.99
CA ILE A 72 -3.90 -10.98 -3.86
C ILE A 72 -4.37 -9.56 -3.60
N ALA A 73 -4.67 -9.21 -2.35
CA ALA A 73 -5.18 -7.89 -1.98
C ALA A 73 -4.25 -6.75 -2.45
N TRP A 74 -2.94 -6.90 -2.19
CA TRP A 74 -1.95 -5.92 -2.61
C TRP A 74 -1.78 -5.85 -4.13
N THR A 75 -1.90 -6.98 -4.83
CA THR A 75 -1.84 -7.02 -6.30
C THR A 75 -3.06 -6.34 -6.93
N GLU A 76 -4.26 -6.64 -6.46
CA GLU A 76 -5.50 -6.00 -6.93
C GLU A 76 -5.50 -4.49 -6.69
N LEU A 77 -5.03 -4.06 -5.51
CA LEU A 77 -4.84 -2.65 -5.20
C LEU A 77 -3.88 -1.99 -6.18
N SER A 78 -2.83 -2.68 -6.63
CA SER A 78 -1.90 -2.12 -7.60
C SER A 78 -2.59 -1.79 -8.93
N PHE A 79 -3.48 -2.65 -9.41
CA PHE A 79 -4.23 -2.40 -10.65
C PHE A 79 -5.21 -1.25 -10.47
N LYS A 80 -6.01 -1.27 -9.38
CA LYS A 80 -6.97 -0.21 -9.08
C LYS A 80 -6.31 1.17 -9.00
N LEU A 81 -5.16 1.26 -8.34
CA LEU A 81 -4.42 2.51 -8.18
C LEU A 81 -3.78 2.99 -9.49
N GLU A 82 -3.31 2.07 -10.33
CA GLU A 82 -2.79 2.38 -11.68
C GLU A 82 -3.93 2.91 -12.57
N ASP A 83 -5.09 2.27 -12.57
CA ASP A 83 -6.29 2.73 -13.28
C ASP A 83 -6.76 4.11 -12.77
N LEU A 84 -6.49 4.42 -11.51
CA LEU A 84 -6.79 5.70 -10.87
C LEU A 84 -5.75 6.80 -11.18
N GLY A 85 -4.58 6.44 -11.73
CA GLY A 85 -3.46 7.36 -11.98
C GLY A 85 -2.62 7.68 -10.74
N ILE A 86 -2.64 6.80 -9.73
CA ILE A 86 -1.84 6.90 -8.49
C ILE A 86 -0.64 5.93 -8.59
N ASP A 87 0.14 6.04 -9.67
CA ASP A 87 1.16 5.06 -10.08
C ASP A 87 2.19 4.74 -8.99
N ALA A 88 2.55 5.76 -8.22
CA ALA A 88 3.57 5.61 -7.20
C ALA A 88 3.09 4.74 -6.02
N LEU A 89 1.80 4.82 -5.65
CA LEU A 89 1.18 3.94 -4.67
C LEU A 89 0.91 2.57 -5.29
N ALA A 90 0.46 2.52 -6.54
CA ALA A 90 0.27 1.28 -7.30
C ALA A 90 1.54 0.41 -7.34
N LYS A 91 2.69 1.02 -7.65
CA LYS A 91 3.99 0.33 -7.69
C LYS A 91 4.36 -0.27 -6.33
N ARG A 92 4.08 0.42 -5.22
CA ARG A 92 4.33 -0.11 -3.86
C ARG A 92 3.39 -1.25 -3.53
N CYS A 93 2.10 -1.14 -3.84
CA CYS A 93 1.14 -2.24 -3.70
C CYS A 93 1.60 -3.47 -4.51
N ARG A 94 2.08 -3.28 -5.75
CA ARG A 94 2.62 -4.37 -6.58
C ARG A 94 3.82 -5.06 -5.94
N MET A 95 4.73 -4.29 -5.34
CA MET A 95 5.87 -4.85 -4.61
C MET A 95 5.44 -5.66 -3.39
N LYS A 96 4.46 -5.16 -2.63
CA LYS A 96 3.90 -5.88 -1.47
C LYS A 96 3.20 -7.18 -1.90
N GLY A 97 2.46 -7.16 -3.01
CA GLY A 97 1.86 -8.35 -3.60
C GLY A 97 2.91 -9.43 -3.90
N LYS A 98 3.98 -9.05 -4.61
CA LYS A 98 5.11 -9.96 -4.89
C LYS A 98 5.80 -10.48 -3.64
N HIS A 99 5.97 -9.63 -2.62
CA HIS A 99 6.58 -10.04 -1.36
C HIS A 99 5.76 -11.13 -0.67
N TRP A 100 4.45 -10.93 -0.52
CA TRP A 100 3.59 -11.91 0.13
C TRP A 100 3.32 -13.17 -0.70
N ALA A 101 3.55 -13.12 -2.02
CA ALA A 101 3.57 -14.32 -2.86
C ALA A 101 4.74 -15.27 -2.53
N ASN A 102 5.84 -14.75 -1.96
CA ASN A 102 6.96 -15.56 -1.48
C ASN A 102 7.74 -14.84 -0.36
N PRO A 103 7.25 -14.87 0.90
CA PRO A 103 7.86 -14.12 2.00
C PRO A 103 9.14 -14.78 2.52
N THR A 104 9.41 -16.05 2.15
CA THR A 104 10.64 -16.76 2.56
C THR A 104 11.92 -16.22 1.92
N GLN A 105 11.79 -15.35 0.92
CA GLN A 105 12.93 -14.66 0.31
C GLN A 105 13.52 -13.54 1.19
N PHE A 106 12.84 -13.13 2.26
CA PHE A 106 13.22 -11.94 3.02
C PHE A 106 13.50 -12.26 4.49
N ALA A 107 14.53 -11.63 5.04
CA ALA A 107 14.94 -11.76 6.43
C ALA A 107 13.99 -11.01 7.38
N ILE A 108 14.02 -11.32 8.68
CA ILE A 108 13.14 -10.71 9.69
C ILE A 108 13.36 -9.19 9.76
N GLU A 109 14.60 -8.71 9.60
CA GLU A 109 14.91 -7.27 9.56
C GLU A 109 14.27 -6.55 8.35
N GLU A 110 13.96 -7.30 7.29
CA GLU A 110 13.24 -6.77 6.12
C GLU A 110 11.73 -6.70 6.37
N LEU A 111 11.19 -7.54 7.27
CA LEU A 111 9.80 -7.47 7.73
C LEU A 111 9.55 -6.23 8.61
N GLU A 112 10.48 -5.87 9.49
CA GLU A 112 10.38 -4.65 10.30
C GLU A 112 10.42 -3.38 9.44
N LYS A 113 11.33 -3.32 8.46
CA LYS A 113 11.34 -2.23 7.47
C LYS A 113 10.06 -2.22 6.63
N ALA A 114 9.49 -3.39 6.37
CA ALA A 114 8.24 -3.51 5.66
C ALA A 114 7.07 -2.89 6.45
N ASP A 115 7.05 -3.02 7.78
CA ASP A 115 6.04 -2.47 8.70
C ASP A 115 6.06 -0.93 8.74
N ILE A 116 7.25 -0.32 8.87
CA ILE A 116 7.44 1.13 8.72
C ILE A 116 6.94 1.63 7.35
N GLY A 117 7.04 0.79 6.32
CA GLY A 117 6.49 1.07 4.99
C GLY A 117 4.96 1.09 4.96
N LEU A 118 4.28 0.31 5.81
CA LEU A 118 2.81 0.21 5.87
C LEU A 118 2.21 1.46 6.54
N GLU A 119 2.73 1.87 7.69
CA GLU A 119 2.28 3.08 8.39
C GLU A 119 2.36 4.31 7.47
N LYS A 120 3.43 4.42 6.70
CA LYS A 120 3.61 5.51 5.72
C LYS A 120 2.61 5.43 4.56
N MET A 121 2.25 4.23 4.10
CA MET A 121 1.22 4.05 3.08
C MET A 121 -0.17 4.40 3.61
N GLU A 122 -0.45 4.04 4.87
CA GLU A 122 -1.69 4.42 5.55
C GLU A 122 -1.79 5.93 5.78
N SER A 123 -0.72 6.58 6.25
CA SER A 123 -0.67 8.05 6.40
C SER A 123 -0.95 8.75 5.08
N LEU A 124 -0.26 8.35 4.01
CA LEU A 124 -0.46 8.93 2.68
C LEU A 124 -1.89 8.72 2.19
N ALA A 125 -2.46 7.52 2.35
CA ALA A 125 -3.83 7.24 1.96
C ALA A 125 -4.83 8.12 2.74
N ASN A 126 -4.60 8.33 4.03
CA ASN A 126 -5.42 9.20 4.88
C ASN A 126 -5.31 10.69 4.49
N GLU A 127 -4.11 11.18 4.20
CA GLU A 127 -3.87 12.54 3.70
C GLU A 127 -4.59 12.77 2.36
N ILE A 128 -4.53 11.81 1.45
CA ILE A 128 -5.24 11.91 0.18
C ILE A 128 -6.76 11.90 0.41
N LEU A 129 -7.26 11.05 1.30
CA LEU A 129 -8.69 10.97 1.63
C LEU A 129 -9.23 12.27 2.24
N SER A 130 -8.46 12.95 3.10
CA SER A 130 -8.88 14.22 3.69
C SER A 130 -9.00 15.31 2.63
N GLU A 131 -8.02 15.39 1.72
CA GLU A 131 -8.01 16.32 0.60
C GLU A 131 -9.16 16.11 -0.40
N VAL A 132 -9.54 14.86 -0.68
CA VAL A 132 -10.66 14.57 -1.60
C VAL A 132 -12.02 14.97 -1.01
N ARG A 133 -12.13 15.00 0.32
CA ARG A 133 -13.39 15.31 1.04
C ARG A 133 -13.54 16.79 1.42
N SER A 134 -12.47 17.57 1.37
CA SER A 134 -12.49 19.04 1.55
C SER A 134 -13.08 19.73 0.33
#